data_AF-A0A356WWB7-F1
#
_entry.id   AF-A0A356WWB7-F1
#
_cell.length_a   1.000
_cell.length_b   1.000
_cell.length_c   1.000
_cell.angle_alpha   90.00
_cell.angle_beta   90.00
_cell.angle_gamma   90.00
#
_symmetry.space_group_name_H-M   'P 1'
#
loop_
_entity.id
_entity.type
_entity.pdbx_description
1 polymer ?
#
loop_
_entity_poly.entity_id
_entity_poly.type
_entity_poly.pdbx_seq_one_letter_code
_entity_poly.pdbx_strand_id
1 'polypeptide(L)'
;MTVNGIIPSGSAGVFLTHEHLLVDFIGADSLSADRWKREEVVQKMLPFLLEAKESGCQTFVDCTPDYLGRDVLLLQELSKLSGVNILTNTGFYGAVDNKFVPRFAFDESAGQLAERWINEWEHGIDGTTVKPGFIKIGVNSTNLSGMNTKLISAAAKTHLKTGLVIASHTG
;
A
#
# COMPACT_ATOMS: atom_id res chain seq x y z
N MET A 1 0.22 1.66 12.63
CA MET A 1 -0.38 0.36 12.31
C MET A 1 0.56 -0.36 11.36
N THR A 2 1.14 -1.49 11.75
CA THR A 2 1.95 -2.37 10.89
C THR A 2 1.11 -3.55 10.41
N VAL A 3 1.64 -4.36 9.51
CA VAL A 3 1.00 -5.62 9.07
C VAL A 3 0.86 -6.67 10.18
N ASN A 4 1.58 -6.48 11.30
CA ASN A 4 1.50 -7.31 12.51
C ASN A 4 0.75 -6.61 13.67
N GLY A 5 0.13 -5.46 13.42
CA GLY A 5 -0.69 -4.74 14.40
C GLY A 5 -0.10 -3.39 14.84
N ILE A 6 -0.62 -2.84 15.93
CA ILE A 6 -0.18 -1.54 16.44
C ILE A 6 1.16 -1.69 17.16
N ILE A 7 2.08 -0.79 16.87
CA ILE A 7 3.31 -0.59 17.64
C ILE A 7 3.32 0.84 18.21
N PRO A 8 3.90 1.07 19.40
CA PRO A 8 4.20 2.42 19.89
C PRO A 8 5.12 3.18 18.92
N SER A 9 4.90 4.48 18.75
CA SER A 9 5.76 5.31 17.88
C SER A 9 7.21 5.34 18.35
N GLY A 10 7.45 5.32 19.67
CA GLY A 10 8.79 5.28 20.26
C GLY A 10 9.58 4.00 19.96
N SER A 11 8.93 2.93 19.52
CA SER A 11 9.58 1.66 19.13
C SER A 11 9.67 1.46 17.61
N ALA A 12 9.30 2.47 16.81
CA ALA A 12 9.31 2.35 15.35
C ALA A 12 10.69 2.62 14.73
N GLY A 13 11.60 3.27 15.47
CA GLY A 13 13.02 3.39 15.09
C GLY A 13 13.28 4.12 13.78
N VAL A 14 14.29 3.66 13.03
CA VAL A 14 14.67 4.21 11.73
C VAL A 14 13.75 3.66 10.64
N PHE A 15 13.27 4.56 9.76
CA PHE A 15 12.34 4.24 8.69
C PHE A 15 13.01 4.28 7.32
N LEU A 16 12.69 3.30 6.47
CA LEU A 16 12.67 3.46 5.02
C LEU A 16 11.23 3.84 4.62
N THR A 17 11.04 5.07 4.17
CA THR A 17 9.71 5.72 4.14
C THR A 17 8.93 5.52 2.83
N HIS A 18 9.56 5.02 1.77
CA HIS A 18 8.91 4.77 0.49
C HIS A 18 9.64 3.67 -0.27
N GLU A 19 9.20 2.43 -0.07
CA GLU A 19 9.85 1.27 -0.66
C GLU A 19 8.81 0.29 -1.21
N HIS A 20 9.29 -0.77 -1.87
CA HIS A 20 8.44 -1.82 -2.43
C HIS A 20 9.12 -3.19 -2.32
N LEU A 21 8.42 -4.18 -1.77
CA LEU A 21 8.91 -5.58 -1.72
C LEU A 21 8.45 -6.40 -2.93
N LEU A 22 7.32 -6.04 -3.51
CA LEU A 22 6.76 -6.64 -4.71
C LEU A 22 6.00 -5.56 -5.48
N VAL A 23 6.17 -5.49 -6.79
CA VAL A 23 5.40 -4.62 -7.67
C VAL A 23 5.06 -5.39 -8.94
N ASP A 24 3.82 -5.29 -9.39
CA ASP A 24 3.38 -5.86 -10.65
C ASP A 24 2.77 -4.79 -11.56
N PHE A 25 3.50 -4.45 -12.62
CA PHE A 25 3.12 -3.43 -13.58
C PHE A 25 2.24 -3.94 -14.73
N ILE A 26 1.64 -5.13 -14.61
CA ILE A 26 0.80 -5.70 -15.68
C ILE A 26 -0.38 -4.80 -16.04
N GLY A 27 -1.07 -4.24 -15.03
CA GLY A 27 -2.29 -3.43 -15.18
C GLY A 27 -3.45 -4.00 -14.35
N ALA A 28 -4.40 -3.14 -13.96
CA ALA A 28 -5.48 -3.54 -13.05
C ALA A 28 -6.48 -4.53 -13.68
N ASP A 29 -6.54 -4.61 -15.00
CA ASP A 29 -7.39 -5.53 -15.76
C ASP A 29 -6.83 -6.97 -15.84
N SER A 30 -5.56 -7.13 -15.51
CA SER A 30 -4.79 -8.36 -15.72
C SER A 30 -4.11 -8.87 -14.44
N LEU A 31 -4.28 -8.17 -13.32
CA LEU A 31 -3.72 -8.57 -12.03
C LEU A 31 -4.48 -9.76 -11.46
N SER A 32 -3.74 -10.76 -10.97
CA SER A 32 -4.29 -11.94 -10.35
C SER A 32 -3.32 -12.53 -9.32
N ALA A 33 -3.84 -13.27 -8.36
CA ALA A 33 -3.06 -13.80 -7.23
C ALA A 33 -2.03 -14.87 -7.62
N ASP A 34 -2.13 -15.44 -8.82
CA ASP A 34 -1.22 -16.45 -9.38
C ASP A 34 0.00 -15.86 -10.11
N ARG A 35 0.09 -14.53 -10.20
CA ARG A 35 1.21 -13.85 -10.90
C ARG A 35 2.54 -13.93 -10.16
N TRP A 36 2.53 -14.29 -8.89
CA TRP A 36 3.73 -14.56 -8.11
C TRP A 36 3.49 -15.74 -7.17
N LYS A 37 4.59 -16.41 -6.80
CA LYS A 37 4.60 -17.35 -5.68
C LYS A 37 5.24 -16.68 -4.49
N ARG A 38 4.54 -16.61 -3.36
CA ARG A 38 5.01 -15.90 -2.16
C ARG A 38 6.36 -16.43 -1.70
N GLU A 39 6.57 -17.73 -1.78
CA GLU A 39 7.80 -18.40 -1.37
C GLU A 39 9.01 -17.91 -2.18
N GLU A 40 8.84 -17.71 -3.50
CA GLU A 40 9.90 -17.18 -4.37
C GLU A 40 10.21 -15.71 -4.04
N VAL A 41 9.18 -14.91 -3.74
CA VAL A 41 9.35 -13.51 -3.33
C VAL A 41 10.03 -13.42 -1.96
N VAL A 42 9.62 -14.26 -1.00
CA VAL A 42 10.25 -14.35 0.33
C VAL A 42 11.72 -14.72 0.21
N GLN A 43 12.03 -15.78 -0.55
CA GLN A 43 13.41 -16.23 -0.76
C GLN A 43 14.28 -15.11 -1.36
N LYS A 44 13.71 -14.31 -2.26
CA LYS A 44 14.43 -13.22 -2.92
C LYS A 44 14.59 -11.99 -2.02
N MET A 45 13.56 -11.60 -1.28
CA MET A 45 13.51 -10.32 -0.57
C MET A 45 14.00 -10.39 0.87
N LEU A 46 13.93 -11.56 1.52
CA LEU A 46 14.34 -11.71 2.92
C LEU A 46 15.81 -11.31 3.16
N PRO A 47 16.80 -11.68 2.32
CA PRO A 47 18.19 -11.27 2.53
C PRO A 47 18.36 -9.75 2.59
N PHE A 48 17.67 -8.99 1.72
CA PHE A 48 17.74 -7.53 1.70
C PHE A 48 17.09 -6.90 2.95
N LEU A 49 16.00 -7.47 3.45
CA LEU A 49 15.38 -7.00 4.70
C LEU A 49 16.27 -7.28 5.93
N LEU A 50 16.97 -8.40 5.94
CA LEU A 50 17.95 -8.71 6.99
C LEU A 50 19.13 -7.74 6.94
N GLU A 51 19.68 -7.46 5.76
CA GLU A 51 20.75 -6.47 5.57
C GLU A 51 20.30 -5.06 5.98
N ALA A 52 19.08 -4.66 5.61
CA ALA A 52 18.51 -3.38 6.04
C ALA A 52 18.40 -3.30 7.57
N LYS A 53 17.98 -4.39 8.21
CA LYS A 53 17.88 -4.47 9.68
C LYS A 53 19.24 -4.39 10.36
N GLU A 54 20.25 -5.10 9.85
CA GLU A 54 21.63 -5.03 10.33
C GLU A 54 22.21 -3.62 10.18
N SER A 55 21.78 -2.89 9.13
CA SER A 55 22.10 -1.48 8.90
C SER A 55 21.31 -0.50 9.78
N GLY A 56 20.47 -1.00 10.69
CA GLY A 56 19.73 -0.21 11.67
C GLY A 56 18.28 0.13 11.28
N CYS A 57 17.80 -0.31 10.13
CA CYS A 57 16.39 -0.16 9.75
C CYS A 57 15.49 -0.96 10.71
N GLN A 58 14.44 -0.31 11.22
CA GLN A 58 13.47 -0.95 12.10
C GLN A 58 12.08 -0.95 11.49
N THR A 59 11.78 0.00 10.60
CA THR A 59 10.48 0.11 9.96
C THR A 59 10.61 0.36 8.45
N PHE A 60 9.87 -0.42 7.68
CA PHE A 60 9.80 -0.36 6.23
C PHE A 60 8.38 0.00 5.81
N VAL A 61 8.24 1.00 4.94
CA VAL A 61 6.93 1.48 4.46
C VAL A 61 6.73 0.99 3.03
N ASP A 62 5.97 -0.10 2.88
CA ASP A 62 5.63 -0.63 1.56
C ASP A 62 4.53 0.23 0.92
N CYS A 63 4.94 0.91 -0.13
CA CYS A 63 4.15 1.89 -0.88
C CYS A 63 3.40 1.29 -2.07
N THR A 64 3.28 -0.04 -2.15
CA THR A 64 2.60 -0.73 -3.26
C THR A 64 1.08 -0.62 -3.07
N PRO A 65 0.36 0.11 -3.95
CA PRO A 65 -1.08 0.27 -3.81
C PRO A 65 -1.85 -0.99 -4.20
N ASP A 66 -3.14 -0.99 -3.86
CA ASP A 66 -4.04 -1.97 -4.43
C ASP A 66 -4.00 -1.92 -5.97
N TYR A 67 -4.18 -3.07 -6.61
CA TYR A 67 -4.01 -3.27 -8.06
C TYR A 67 -2.58 -3.06 -8.63
N LEU A 68 -1.54 -2.91 -7.80
CA LEU A 68 -0.13 -2.83 -8.24
C LEU A 68 0.75 -3.96 -7.65
N GLY A 69 0.14 -5.04 -7.15
CA GLY A 69 0.84 -6.16 -6.54
C GLY A 69 0.91 -6.14 -5.01
N ARG A 70 0.04 -5.38 -4.33
CA ARG A 70 -0.08 -5.40 -2.86
C ARG A 70 -0.48 -6.80 -2.39
N ASP A 71 0.35 -7.42 -1.55
CA ASP A 71 0.07 -8.71 -0.93
C ASP A 71 0.35 -8.67 0.58
N VAL A 72 -0.69 -8.44 1.38
CA VAL A 72 -0.53 -8.20 2.82
C VAL A 72 -0.05 -9.43 3.60
N LEU A 73 -0.31 -10.65 3.09
CA LEU A 73 0.16 -11.89 3.74
C LEU A 73 1.65 -12.10 3.49
N LEU A 74 2.13 -11.82 2.27
CA LEU A 74 3.55 -11.79 1.95
C LEU A 74 4.30 -10.78 2.83
N LEU A 75 3.77 -9.56 2.96
CA LEU A 75 4.36 -8.53 3.82
C LEU A 75 4.41 -8.99 5.28
N GLN A 76 3.35 -9.65 5.76
CA GLN A 76 3.31 -10.16 7.13
C GLN A 76 4.36 -11.25 7.38
N GLU A 77 4.54 -12.18 6.43
CA GLU A 77 5.56 -13.22 6.48
C GLU A 77 6.98 -12.63 6.50
N LEU A 78 7.28 -11.72 5.56
CA LEU A 78 8.56 -11.02 5.51
C LEU A 78 8.86 -10.23 6.78
N SER A 79 7.86 -9.55 7.35
CA SER A 79 8.00 -8.82 8.61
C SER A 79 8.33 -9.76 9.78
N LYS A 80 7.68 -10.94 9.86
CA LYS A 80 7.95 -11.94 10.90
C LYS A 80 9.35 -12.55 10.76
N LEU A 81 9.75 -12.91 9.54
CA LEU A 81 11.04 -13.56 9.27
C LEU A 81 12.23 -12.62 9.47
N SER A 82 12.13 -11.36 9.00
CA SER A 82 13.19 -10.37 9.17
C SER A 82 13.19 -9.72 10.55
N GLY A 83 12.02 -9.62 11.18
CA GLY A 83 11.78 -8.81 12.37
C GLY A 83 11.89 -7.31 12.12
N VAL A 84 11.71 -6.86 10.86
CA VAL A 84 11.49 -5.46 10.49
C VAL A 84 9.99 -5.18 10.55
N ASN A 85 9.59 -4.05 11.13
CA ASN A 85 8.20 -3.61 11.09
C ASN A 85 7.83 -3.22 9.66
N ILE A 86 6.72 -3.71 9.13
CA ILE A 86 6.27 -3.33 7.78
C ILE A 86 4.93 -2.61 7.87
N LEU A 87 4.85 -1.41 7.30
CA LEU A 87 3.59 -0.71 7.06
C LEU A 87 3.13 -1.01 5.63
N THR A 88 1.82 -1.24 5.47
CA THR A 88 1.16 -1.28 4.17
C THR A 88 0.13 -0.17 4.07
N ASN A 89 -0.56 -0.06 2.95
CA ASN A 89 -1.43 1.05 2.62
C ASN A 89 -2.79 0.59 2.08
N THR A 90 -3.73 1.52 2.02
CA THR A 90 -4.93 1.50 1.18
C THR A 90 -4.75 2.52 0.05
N GLY A 91 -5.55 2.43 -1.01
CA GLY A 91 -5.58 3.45 -2.07
C GLY A 91 -5.15 2.93 -3.44
N PHE A 92 -5.18 3.82 -4.44
CA PHE A 92 -4.96 3.48 -5.86
C PHE A 92 -3.93 4.36 -6.55
N TYR A 93 -3.26 3.78 -7.54
CA TYR A 93 -2.22 4.42 -8.32
C TYR A 93 -2.75 4.96 -9.66
N GLY A 94 -3.15 6.24 -9.68
CA GLY A 94 -3.69 6.91 -10.87
C GLY A 94 -2.66 7.52 -11.82
N ALA A 95 -1.37 7.22 -11.65
CA ALA A 95 -0.34 7.60 -12.62
C ALA A 95 -0.31 6.63 -13.80
N VAL A 96 0.46 6.94 -14.86
CA VAL A 96 0.54 6.15 -16.09
C VAL A 96 -0.85 5.97 -16.72
N ASP A 97 -1.55 7.11 -16.87
CA ASP A 97 -2.88 7.20 -17.49
C ASP A 97 -3.93 6.26 -16.87
N ASN A 98 -3.88 6.10 -15.55
CA ASN A 98 -4.79 5.27 -14.76
C ASN A 98 -4.73 3.76 -15.10
N LYS A 99 -3.63 3.28 -15.69
CA LYS A 99 -3.42 1.86 -16.04
C LYS A 99 -3.68 0.89 -14.88
N PHE A 100 -3.41 1.34 -13.65
CA PHE A 100 -3.47 0.53 -12.44
C PHE A 100 -4.71 0.84 -11.58
N VAL A 101 -5.64 1.62 -12.12
CA VAL A 101 -6.91 1.92 -11.45
C VAL A 101 -7.94 0.87 -11.86
N PRO A 102 -8.62 0.19 -10.92
CA PRO A 102 -9.59 -0.85 -11.26
C PRO A 102 -10.83 -0.29 -11.95
N ARG A 103 -11.49 -1.12 -12.76
CA ARG A 103 -12.60 -0.68 -13.62
C ARG A 103 -13.75 -0.02 -12.83
N PHE A 104 -14.14 -0.58 -11.69
CA PHE A 104 -15.22 -0.01 -10.87
C PHE A 104 -14.90 1.41 -10.39
N ALA A 105 -13.61 1.74 -10.20
CA ALA A 105 -13.21 3.05 -9.72
C ALA A 105 -13.46 4.13 -10.77
N PHE A 106 -13.72 3.80 -12.03
CA PHE A 106 -14.16 4.76 -13.05
C PHE A 106 -15.62 5.18 -12.85
N ASP A 107 -16.47 4.25 -12.45
CA ASP A 107 -17.92 4.46 -12.26
C ASP A 107 -18.25 5.00 -10.85
N GLU A 108 -17.42 4.67 -9.86
CA GLU A 108 -17.61 5.12 -8.49
C GLU A 108 -17.20 6.59 -8.26
N SER A 109 -17.90 7.23 -7.33
CA SER A 109 -17.59 8.56 -6.81
C SER A 109 -16.42 8.53 -5.82
N ALA A 110 -15.82 9.69 -5.54
CA ALA A 110 -14.80 9.83 -4.50
C ALA A 110 -15.29 9.37 -3.10
N GLY A 111 -16.58 9.49 -2.82
CA GLY A 111 -17.18 9.04 -1.55
C GLY A 111 -17.17 7.52 -1.44
N GLN A 112 -17.58 6.82 -2.50
CA GLN A 112 -17.56 5.35 -2.54
C GLN A 112 -16.13 4.80 -2.48
N LEU A 113 -15.17 5.44 -3.16
CA LEU A 113 -13.76 5.07 -3.03
C LEU A 113 -13.26 5.25 -1.59
N ALA A 114 -13.63 6.35 -0.93
CA ALA A 114 -13.27 6.56 0.47
C ALA A 114 -13.90 5.52 1.39
N GLU A 115 -15.16 5.14 1.17
CA GLU A 115 -15.84 4.08 1.95
C GLU A 115 -15.10 2.74 1.86
N ARG A 116 -14.57 2.38 0.68
CA ARG A 116 -13.73 1.18 0.52
C ARG A 116 -12.47 1.25 1.38
N TRP A 117 -11.76 2.38 1.34
CA TRP A 117 -10.51 2.56 2.08
C TRP A 117 -10.74 2.68 3.60
N ILE A 118 -11.86 3.28 4.01
CA ILE A 118 -12.31 3.29 5.41
C ILE A 118 -12.65 1.86 5.85
N ASN A 119 -13.30 1.07 5.00
CA ASN A 119 -13.60 -0.32 5.32
C ASN A 119 -12.34 -1.17 5.51
N GLU A 120 -11.30 -0.98 4.69
CA GLU A 120 -9.99 -1.63 4.91
C GLU A 120 -9.37 -1.24 6.26
N TRP A 121 -9.50 0.03 6.66
CA TRP A 121 -9.04 0.50 7.97
C TRP A 121 -9.84 -0.11 9.14
N GLU A 122 -11.15 -0.21 9.01
CA GLU A 122 -12.04 -0.68 10.08
C GLU A 122 -12.02 -2.21 10.21
N HIS A 123 -11.99 -2.93 9.09
CA HIS A 123 -12.24 -4.37 9.04
C HIS A 123 -11.06 -5.21 8.52
N GLY A 124 -10.09 -4.59 7.86
CA GLY A 124 -8.91 -5.26 7.30
C GLY A 124 -8.95 -5.41 5.77
N ILE A 125 -7.80 -5.77 5.21
CA ILE A 125 -7.53 -5.83 3.77
C ILE A 125 -7.71 -7.27 3.27
N ASP A 126 -8.36 -7.44 2.11
CA ASP A 126 -8.48 -8.70 1.36
C ASP A 126 -8.96 -9.91 2.20
N GLY A 127 -9.93 -9.67 3.10
CA GLY A 127 -10.47 -10.70 3.99
C GLY A 127 -9.54 -11.12 5.14
N THR A 128 -8.43 -10.42 5.32
CA THR A 128 -7.49 -10.60 6.44
C THR A 128 -7.76 -9.62 7.57
N THR A 129 -7.10 -9.80 8.71
CA THR A 129 -7.12 -8.81 9.82
C THR A 129 -6.07 -7.71 9.66
N VAL A 130 -5.29 -7.71 8.57
CA VAL A 130 -4.23 -6.71 8.33
C VAL A 130 -4.89 -5.39 7.94
N LYS A 131 -4.47 -4.30 8.60
CA LYS A 131 -5.02 -2.96 8.38
C LYS A 131 -3.97 -2.04 7.76
N PRO A 132 -4.38 -1.07 6.90
CA PRO A 132 -3.47 -0.10 6.33
C PRO A 132 -2.89 0.82 7.41
N GLY A 133 -1.63 1.22 7.25
CA GLY A 133 -0.96 2.22 8.08
C GLY A 133 -1.03 3.63 7.51
N PHE A 134 -1.35 3.77 6.23
CA PHE A 134 -1.44 5.03 5.51
C PHE A 134 -2.29 4.87 4.23
N ILE A 135 -2.60 5.99 3.58
CA ILE A 135 -3.28 6.05 2.28
C ILE A 135 -2.23 6.35 1.22
N LYS A 136 -2.11 5.50 0.21
CA LYS A 136 -1.23 5.71 -0.94
C LYS A 136 -2.07 6.04 -2.17
N ILE A 137 -1.78 7.18 -2.78
CA ILE A 137 -2.33 7.54 -4.09
C ILE A 137 -1.22 7.82 -5.10
N GLY A 138 -1.55 7.75 -6.38
CA GLY A 138 -0.69 8.23 -7.46
C GLY A 138 -1.44 9.19 -8.38
N VAL A 139 -0.76 10.27 -8.77
CA VAL A 139 -1.27 11.25 -9.73
C VAL A 139 -0.24 11.49 -10.84
N ASN A 140 -0.71 11.90 -12.02
CA ASN A 140 0.17 12.30 -13.12
C ASN A 140 0.94 13.60 -12.80
N SER A 141 2.10 13.76 -13.43
CA SER A 141 3.03 14.90 -13.26
C SER A 141 2.49 16.23 -13.77
N THR A 142 1.64 16.18 -14.80
CA THR A 142 1.11 17.34 -15.51
C THR A 142 -0.39 17.17 -15.69
N ASN A 143 -1.14 18.22 -15.34
CA ASN A 143 -2.60 18.29 -15.40
C ASN A 143 -3.34 17.16 -14.66
N LEU A 144 -3.87 17.49 -13.47
CA LEU A 144 -4.70 16.55 -12.71
C LEU A 144 -5.97 16.21 -13.51
N SER A 145 -6.05 14.97 -13.98
CA SER A 145 -7.24 14.44 -14.65
C SER A 145 -8.42 14.35 -13.67
N GLY A 146 -9.64 14.17 -14.20
CA GLY A 146 -10.82 13.91 -13.36
C GLY A 146 -10.65 12.70 -12.43
N MET A 147 -9.93 11.66 -12.87
CA MET A 147 -9.58 10.54 -12.01
C MET A 147 -8.59 10.94 -10.91
N ASN A 148 -7.55 11.72 -11.21
CA ASN A 148 -6.59 12.15 -10.19
C ASN A 148 -7.25 13.05 -9.13
N THR A 149 -8.11 13.99 -9.54
CA THR A 149 -8.91 14.80 -8.61
C THR A 149 -9.82 13.92 -7.75
N LYS A 150 -10.41 12.87 -8.33
CA LYS A 150 -11.24 11.90 -7.61
C LYS A 150 -10.44 11.13 -6.56
N LEU A 151 -9.25 10.63 -6.89
CA LEU A 151 -8.37 9.93 -5.95
C LEU A 151 -7.90 10.84 -4.81
N ILE A 152 -7.49 12.08 -5.12
CA ILE A 152 -7.14 13.09 -4.10
C ILE A 152 -8.32 13.33 -3.15
N SER A 153 -9.52 13.51 -3.68
CA SER A 153 -10.73 13.75 -2.90
C SER A 153 -11.10 12.55 -2.01
N ALA A 154 -10.97 11.33 -2.54
CA ALA A 154 -11.20 10.11 -1.77
C ALA A 154 -10.17 9.95 -0.64
N ALA A 155 -8.91 10.32 -0.89
CA ALA A 155 -7.84 10.23 0.10
C ALA A 155 -8.06 11.25 1.23
N ALA A 156 -8.44 12.49 0.88
CA ALA A 156 -8.79 13.51 1.85
C ALA A 156 -9.98 13.08 2.73
N LYS A 157 -11.05 12.53 2.13
CA LYS A 157 -12.21 12.00 2.88
C LYS A 157 -11.82 10.87 3.83
N THR A 158 -11.00 9.93 3.36
CA THR A 158 -10.50 8.82 4.17
C THR A 158 -9.64 9.31 5.32
N HIS A 159 -8.72 10.25 5.07
CA HIS A 159 -7.90 10.89 6.09
C HIS A 159 -8.75 11.57 7.17
N LEU A 160 -9.73 12.39 6.78
CA LEU A 160 -10.60 13.09 7.72
C LEU A 160 -11.42 12.14 8.61
N LYS A 161 -11.75 10.95 8.11
CA LYS A 161 -12.52 9.94 8.87
C LYS A 161 -11.65 9.06 9.77
N THR A 162 -10.43 8.72 9.32
CA THR A 162 -9.61 7.66 9.94
C THR A 162 -8.36 8.17 10.65
N GLY A 163 -7.90 9.37 10.30
CA GLY A 163 -6.60 9.92 10.71
C GLY A 163 -5.40 9.34 9.96
N LEU A 164 -5.59 8.43 9.00
CA LEU A 164 -4.49 7.88 8.20
C LEU A 164 -3.77 8.96 7.41
N VAL A 165 -2.44 8.95 7.41
CA VAL A 165 -1.61 9.90 6.65
C VAL A 165 -1.69 9.58 5.15
N ILE A 166 -1.64 10.62 4.31
CA ILE A 166 -1.64 10.47 2.85
C ILE A 166 -0.20 10.53 2.34
N ALA A 167 0.20 9.52 1.57
CA ALA A 167 1.40 9.53 0.75
C ALA A 167 0.97 9.57 -0.72
N SER A 168 1.45 10.55 -1.49
CA SER A 168 1.15 10.65 -2.91
C SER A 168 2.42 10.43 -3.73
N HIS A 169 2.34 9.57 -4.74
CA HIS A 169 3.28 9.63 -5.86
C HIS A 169 2.93 10.85 -6.72
N THR A 170 3.97 11.57 -7.14
CA THR A 170 3.90 12.64 -8.13
C THR A 170 4.87 12.25 -9.25
N GLY A 171 4.39 12.18 -10.49
CA GLY A 171 5.26 11.93 -11.64
C GLY A 171 6.11 13.14 -12.01
#